data_AF-A0A051TXA2-F1
#
_entry.id   AF-A0A051TXA2-F1
#
_cell.length_a   1.000
_cell.length_b   1.000
_cell.length_c   1.000
_cell.angle_alpha   90.00
_cell.angle_beta   90.00
_cell.angle_gamma   90.00
#
_symmetry.space_group_name_H-M   'P 1'
#
loop_
_entity.id
_entity.type
_entity.pdbx_description
1 polymer ?
#
loop_
_entity_poly.entity_id
_entity_poly.type
_entity_poly.pdbx_seq_one_letter_code
_entity_poly.pdbx_strand_id
1 'polypeptide(L)' 'MSVLTDLCNRGVKDVFFVVCDGLEGLPDVVGNVWPQAIVQSCIIHLIRNTFRLTCASIETRSAATSN' A
#
# COMPACT_ATOMS: atom_id res chain seq x y z
N MET A 1 10.47 12.55 -0.01
CA MET A 1 10.44 12.07 1.39
C MET A 1 10.16 13.19 2.40
N SER A 2 9.24 14.13 2.12
CA SER A 2 8.91 15.24 3.06
C SER A 2 7.53 15.09 3.72
N VAL A 3 6.64 14.32 3.11
CA VAL A 3 5.21 14.29 3.48
C VAL A 3 4.97 13.86 4.92
N LEU A 4 5.69 12.85 5.41
CA LEU A 4 5.55 12.35 6.78
C LEU A 4 6.08 13.36 7.80
N THR A 5 7.19 14.03 7.49
CA THR A 5 7.73 15.15 8.28
C THR A 5 6.80 16.35 8.30
N ASP A 6 6.17 16.66 7.16
CA ASP A 6 5.19 17.75 7.05
C ASP A 6 3.92 17.46 7.87
N LEU A 7 3.50 16.20 7.96
CA LEU A 7 2.42 15.75 8.85
C LEU A 7 2.78 15.95 10.32
N CYS A 8 4.02 15.65 10.70
CA CYS A 8 4.52 15.89 12.05
C CYS A 8 4.55 17.40 12.37
N ASN A 9 5.02 18.22 11.43
CA ASN A 9 5.03 19.70 11.54
C ASN A 9 3.62 20.30 11.63
N ARG A 10 2.59 19.63 11.10
CA ARG A 10 1.18 20.03 11.22
C ARG A 10 0.52 19.58 12.54
N GLY A 11 1.23 18.84 13.39
CA GLY A 11 0.76 18.45 14.72
C GLY A 11 0.43 16.96 14.89
N VAL A 12 0.69 16.11 13.88
CA VAL A 12 0.56 14.65 14.02
C VAL A 12 1.77 14.11 14.77
N LYS A 13 1.68 14.12 16.10
CA LYS A 13 2.80 13.75 16.99
C LYS A 13 3.03 12.25 17.09
N ASP A 14 1.97 11.46 17.01
CA ASP A 14 2.06 10.01 17.16
C ASP A 14 1.01 9.30 16.30
N VAL A 15 1.38 8.13 15.80
CA VAL A 15 0.56 7.32 14.90
C VAL A 15 0.75 5.86 15.30
N PHE A 16 -0.34 5.20 15.70
CA PHE A 16 -0.28 3.78 16.08
C PHE A 16 -0.13 2.84 14.87
N PHE A 17 -0.81 3.14 13.77
CA PHE A 17 -0.85 2.29 12.58
C PHE A 17 -0.68 3.11 11.31
N VAL A 18 0.24 2.67 10.45
CA VAL A 18 0.42 3.22 9.11
C VAL A 18 0.20 2.12 8.10
N VAL A 19 -0.82 2.29 7.26
CA VAL A 19 -1.20 1.29 6.26
C VAL A 19 -0.68 1.73 4.89
N CYS A 20 0.21 0.92 4.29
CA CYS A 20 0.94 1.25 3.07
C CYS A 20 0.73 0.20 1.98
N ASP A 21 0.93 0.58 0.71
CA ASP A 21 0.86 -0.34 -0.45
C ASP A 21 2.12 -1.23 -0.61
N GLY A 22 2.99 -1.30 0.41
CA GLY A 22 4.23 -2.10 0.35
C GLY A 22 5.35 -1.47 -0.48
N LEU A 23 5.35 -0.15 -0.64
CA LEU A 23 6.44 0.57 -1.30
C LEU A 23 7.76 0.40 -0.54
N GLU A 24 8.81 0.01 -1.26
CA GLU A 24 10.14 -0.20 -0.70
C GLU A 24 10.71 1.11 -0.09
N GLY A 25 11.32 1.02 1.09
CA GLY A 25 11.87 2.16 1.82
C GLY A 25 10.85 3.05 2.53
N LEU A 26 9.54 2.88 2.29
CA LEU A 26 8.51 3.60 3.03
C LEU A 26 8.43 3.18 4.52
N PRO A 27 8.56 1.89 4.88
CA PRO A 27 8.59 1.47 6.28
C PRO A 27 9.75 2.09 7.06
N ASP A 28 10.93 2.19 6.45
CA ASP A 28 12.13 2.76 7.08
C ASP A 28 11.94 4.25 7.40
N VAL A 29 11.30 4.98 6.50
CA VAL A 29 11.00 6.41 6.70
C VAL A 29 9.94 6.59 7.78
N VAL A 30 8.92 5.74 7.81
CA VAL A 30 7.91 5.76 8.87
C VAL A 30 8.55 5.47 10.23
N GLY A 31 9.45 4.49 10.31
CA GLY A 31 10.20 4.19 11.55
C GLY A 31 11.09 5.34 12.03
N ASN A 32 11.60 6.16 11.11
CA ASN A 32 12.36 7.37 11.45
C ASN A 32 11.49 8.53 11.95
N VAL A 33 10.25 8.67 11.48
CA VAL A 33 9.33 9.76 11.90
C VAL A 33 8.53 9.36 13.14
N TRP A 34 7.99 8.14 13.16
CA TRP A 34 7.19 7.58 14.25
C TRP A 34 7.70 6.18 14.61
N PRO A 35 8.65 6.05 15.54
CA PRO A 35 9.29 4.77 15.87
C PRO A 35 8.37 3.76 16.56
N GLN A 36 7.24 4.21 17.12
CA GLN A 36 6.23 3.32 17.74
C GLN A 36 5.12 2.90 16.76
N ALA A 37 5.12 3.43 15.53
CA ALA A 37 4.09 3.13 14.55
C ALA A 37 4.27 1.72 13.97
N ILE A 38 3.19 0.94 13.92
CA ILE A 38 3.17 -0.35 13.25
C ILE A 38 2.86 -0.12 11.78
N VAL A 39 3.78 -0.55 10.89
CA VAL A 39 3.57 -0.50 9.44
C VAL A 39 2.85 -1.77 8.99
N GLN A 40 1.67 -1.62 8.40
CA GLN A 40 0.87 -2.73 7.87
C GLN A 40 0.68 -2.59 6.36
N SER A 41 0.76 -3.72 5.63
CA SER A 41 0.42 -3.75 4.20
C SER A 41 -1.09 -3.62 4.00
N CYS A 42 -1.49 -2.74 3.08
CA CYS A 42 -2.89 -2.48 2.83
C CYS A 42 -3.57 -3.66 2.11
N ILE A 43 -4.44 -4.37 2.82
CA ILE A 43 -5.21 -5.48 2.24
C ILE A 43 -6.12 -5.03 1.09
N ILE A 44 -6.63 -3.79 1.13
CA ILE A 44 -7.47 -3.25 0.05
C ILE A 44 -6.66 -3.09 -1.24
N HIS A 45 -5.41 -2.62 -1.14
CA HIS A 45 -4.54 -2.57 -2.31
C HIS A 45 -4.25 -3.97 -2.87
N LEU A 46 -4.01 -4.95 -1.99
CA LEU A 46 -3.81 -6.35 -2.39
C LEU A 46 -5.03 -6.92 -3.10
N ILE A 47 -6.23 -6.74 -2.54
CA ILE A 47 -7.51 -7.20 -3.09
C ILE A 47 -7.78 -6.54 -4.45
N ARG A 48 -7.60 -5.22 -4.55
CA ARG A 48 -7.80 -4.49 -5.81
C ARG A 48 -6.82 -4.96 -6.90
N ASN A 49 -5.57 -5.26 -6.53
CA ASN A 49 -4.60 -5.80 -7.45
C ASN A 49 -4.97 -7.21 -7.92
N THR A 50 -5.42 -8.08 -7.00
CA THR A 50 -5.85 -9.44 -7.34
C THR A 50 -7.05 -9.44 -8.27
N PHE A 51 -8.09 -8.64 -7.99
CA PHE A 51 -9.27 -8.55 -8.86
C PHE A 51 -8.96 -8.04 -10.26
N ARG A 52 -8.01 -7.09 -10.40
CA ARG A 52 -7.56 -6.63 -11.72
C ARG A 52 -6.91 -7.76 -12.53
N LEU A 53 -6.03 -8.53 -11.90
CA LEU A 53 -5.33 -9.64 -12.54
C LEU A 53 -6.30 -10.79 -12.91
N THR A 54 -7.22 -11.14 -12.00
CA THR A 54 -8.17 -12.23 -12.24
C THR A 54 -9.24 -11.86 -13.27
N CYS A 55 -9.82 -10.66 -13.24
CA CYS A 55 -10.78 -10.25 -14.27
C CYS A 55 -10.14 -10.13 -15.67
N ALA A 56 -8.92 -9.58 -15.79
CA ALA A 56 -8.22 -9.48 -17.07
C ALA A 56 -7.82 -10.86 -17.64
N SER A 57 -7.47 -11.82 -16.78
CA SER A 57 -7.13 -13.18 -17.21
C SER A 57 -8.34 -14.01 -17.67
N ILE A 58 -9.55 -13.71 -17.18
CA ILE A 58 -10.78 -14.36 -17.65
C ILE A 58 -11.11 -13.92 -19.09
N GLU A 59 -10.97 -12.64 -19.41
CA GLU A 59 -11.15 -12.15 -20.79
C GLU A 59 -10.18 -12.81 -21.77
N THR A 60 -8.91 -12.92 -21.40
CA THR A 60 -7.89 -13.54 -22.27
C THR A 60 -8.04 -15.06 -22.40
N ARG A 61 -8.52 -15.78 -21.38
CA ARG A 61 -8.85 -17.21 -21.49
C ARG A 61 -10.13 -17.46 -22.31
N SER A 62 -11.13 -16.59 -22.20
CA SER A 62 -12.33 -16.66 -23.03
C SER A 62 -12.01 -16.47 -24.51
N ALA A 63 -11.11 -15.55 -24.86
CA ALA A 63 -10.67 -15.33 -26.24
C ALA A 63 -9.79 -16.48 -26.79
N ALA A 64 -9.07 -17.19 -25.93
CA ALA A 64 -8.20 -18.30 -26.33
C ALA A 64 -8.94 -19.66 -26.51
N THR A 65 -10.17 -19.78 -26.02
CA THR A 65 -10.97 -21.02 -26.12
C THR A 65 -11.95 -20.99 -27.31
N SER A 66 -12.02 -19.87 -28.05
CA SER A 66 -12.73 -19.78 -29.34
C SER A 66 -11.76 -19.98 -30.50
N ASN A 67 -11.23 -21.19 -30.66
CA ASN A 67 -10.65 -21.71 -31.91
C ASN A 67 -10.65 -23.23 -31.86
#